data_AF-A0A3C0TCP9-F1
#
_entry.id   AF-A0A3C0TCP9-F1
#
_cell.length_a   1.000
_cell.length_b   1.000
_cell.length_c   1.000
_cell.angle_alpha   90.00
_cell.angle_beta   90.00
_cell.angle_gamma   90.00
#
_symmetry.space_group_name_H-M   'P 1'
#
loop_
_entity.id
_entity.type
_entity.pdbx_description
1 polymer ?
#
loop_
_entity_poly.entity_id
_entity_poly.type
_entity_poly.pdbx_seq_one_letter_code
_entity_poly.pdbx_strand_id
1 'polypeptide(L)' 'MRNTCGSRSRTVTEFAHENNVDLIIVSSHPIEKVQSARSMASVSYQVAVLATCPVLLLN' A
#
# COMPACT_ATOMS: atom_id res chain seq x y z
N MET A 1 -6.36 1.44 -21.54
CA MET A 1 -5.13 1.47 -20.72
C MET A 1 -5.32 2.59 -19.70
N ARG A 2 -5.62 2.29 -18.43
CA ARG A 2 -5.79 3.35 -17.41
C ARG A 2 -4.41 3.85 -17.00
N ASN A 3 -4.08 5.09 -17.35
CA ASN A 3 -2.86 5.77 -16.89
C ASN A 3 -3.01 6.09 -15.39
N THR A 4 -2.24 5.45 -14.52
CA THR A 4 -2.19 5.76 -13.09
C THR A 4 -1.17 6.87 -12.82
N CYS A 5 -1.60 8.13 -12.90
CA CYS A 5 -0.82 9.27 -12.44
C CYS A 5 -1.17 9.54 -10.97
N GLY A 6 -0.48 8.90 -10.01
CA GLY A 6 -0.80 9.03 -8.58
C GLY A 6 0.08 8.20 -7.64
N SER A 7 -0.15 8.33 -6.32
CA SER A 7 0.53 7.52 -5.30
C SER A 7 0.08 6.06 -5.39
N ARG A 8 1.03 5.12 -5.44
CA ARG A 8 0.79 3.65 -5.49
C ARG A 8 -0.22 3.19 -4.43
N SER A 9 -0.12 3.75 -3.23
CA SER A 9 -1.01 3.43 -2.11
C SER A 9 -2.47 3.81 -2.39
N ARG A 10 -2.70 5.02 -2.89
CA ARG A 10 -4.05 5.51 -3.26
C ARG A 10 -4.68 4.64 -4.33
N THR A 11 -3.94 4.29 -5.39
CA THR A 11 -4.47 3.46 -6.47
C THR A 11 -4.90 2.07 -5.97
N VAL A 12 -4.12 1.45 -5.09
CA VAL A 12 -4.46 0.13 -4.53
C VAL A 12 -5.73 0.22 -3.67
N THR A 13 -5.85 1.25 -2.83
CA THR A 13 -7.02 1.39 -1.94
C THR A 13 -8.28 1.79 -2.69
N GLU A 14 -8.17 2.63 -3.73
CA GLU A 14 -9.29 2.96 -4.62
C GLU A 14 -9.77 1.72 -5.39
N PHE A 15 -8.84 0.94 -5.95
CA PHE A 15 -9.19 -0.31 -6.61
C PHE A 15 -9.91 -1.28 -5.65
N ALA A 16 -9.38 -1.44 -4.43
CA ALA A 16 -9.98 -2.31 -3.43
C ALA A 16 -11.41 -1.86 -3.06
N HIS A 17 -11.62 -0.55 -2.91
CA HIS A 17 -12.93 0.01 -2.64
C HIS A 17 -13.90 -0.19 -3.82
N GLU A 18 -13.49 0.16 -5.04
CA GLU A 18 -14.31 0.03 -6.26
C GLU A 18 -14.75 -1.41 -6.53
N ASN A 19 -13.95 -2.39 -6.10
CA ASN A 19 -14.20 -3.82 -6.34
C ASN A 19 -14.72 -4.58 -5.12
N ASN A 20 -15.05 -3.90 -4.02
CA ASN A 20 -15.51 -4.52 -2.77
C ASN A 20 -14.56 -5.63 -2.27
N VAL A 21 -13.26 -5.34 -2.28
CA VAL A 21 -12.24 -6.29 -1.81
C VAL A 21 -12.29 -6.37 -0.28
N ASP A 22 -12.44 -7.58 0.25
CA ASP A 22 -12.54 -7.81 1.70
C ASP A 22 -11.18 -7.94 2.42
N LEU A 23 -10.08 -8.10 1.69
CA LEU A 23 -8.73 -8.23 2.25
C LEU A 23 -7.65 -7.78 1.25
N ILE A 24 -6.74 -6.93 1.70
CA ILE A 24 -5.52 -6.58 0.97
C ILE A 24 -4.34 -7.30 1.61
N ILE A 25 -3.50 -7.96 0.80
CA ILE A 25 -2.25 -8.58 1.26
C ILE A 25 -1.07 -7.78 0.69
N VAL A 26 -0.17 -7.31 1.56
CA VAL A 26 1.02 -6.56 1.15
C VAL A 26 2.28 -7.16 1.75
N SER A 27 3.27 -7.46 0.90
CA SER A 27 4.61 -7.80 1.35
C SER A 27 5.39 -6.54 1.73
N SER A 28 6.00 -6.53 2.91
CA SER A 28 6.95 -5.52 3.38
C SER A 28 8.37 -6.11 3.33
N HIS A 29 8.98 -6.13 2.14
CA HIS A 29 10.40 -6.45 2.07
C HIS A 29 11.22 -5.37 2.81
N PRO A 30 12.23 -5.76 3.60
CA PRO A 30 13.10 -4.80 4.28
C PRO A 30 13.84 -3.96 3.25
N ILE A 31 13.64 -2.64 3.31
CA ILE A 31 14.44 -1.68 2.54
C ILE A 31 15.84 -1.67 3.16
N GLU A 32 16.88 -1.96 2.37
CA GLU A 32 18.27 -1.91 2.85
C GLU A 32 18.55 -0.60 3.60
N LYS A 33 19.21 -0.73 4.76
CA LYS A 33 19.34 0.25 5.86
C LYS A 33 19.92 1.63 5.49
N VAL A 34 20.23 1.93 4.24
CA VAL A 34 20.99 3.12 3.84
C VAL A 34 20.15 4.41 3.80
N GLN A 35 18.81 4.37 3.84
CA GLN A 35 17.97 5.58 3.71
C GLN A 35 16.78 5.68 4.69
N SER A 36 16.99 5.29 5.96
CA SER A 36 15.93 5.16 6.98
C SER A 36 15.13 6.44 7.31
N ALA A 37 15.62 7.64 6.99
CA ALA A 37 14.89 8.88 7.26
C ALA A 37 13.80 9.21 6.20
N ARG A 38 13.83 8.59 5.02
CA ARG A 38 12.84 8.82 3.93
C ARG A 38 11.73 7.76 3.90
N SER A 39 11.80 6.78 4.81
CA SER A 39 10.93 5.59 4.87
C SER A 39 9.68 5.76 5.74
N MET A 40 9.42 6.96 6.27
CA MET A 40 8.27 7.28 7.15
C MET A 40 6.88 7.18 6.49
N ALA A 41 6.78 6.52 5.34
CA ALA A 41 5.52 5.99 4.81
C ALA A 41 5.83 4.92 3.75
N SER A 42 6.32 3.74 4.15
CA SER A 42 6.44 2.61 3.22
C SER A 42 5.08 2.40 2.53
N VAL A 43 5.05 1.97 1.26
CA VAL A 43 3.77 1.79 0.55
C VAL A 43 2.85 0.86 1.33
N SER A 44 3.40 -0.17 1.98
CA SER A 44 2.65 -1.07 2.88
C SER A 44 1.99 -0.32 4.05
N TYR A 45 2.69 0.64 4.67
CA TYR A 45 2.12 1.49 5.71
C TYR A 45 1.04 2.44 5.16
N GLN A 46 1.29 3.08 4.02
CA GLN A 46 0.30 3.97 3.40
C GLN A 46 -0.97 3.23 3.00
N VAL A 47 -0.84 2.01 2.47
CA VAL A 47 -1.98 1.15 2.15
C VAL A 47 -2.73 0.78 3.41
N ALA A 48 -2.03 0.39 4.48
CA ALA A 48 -2.66 0.07 5.77
C ALA A 48 -3.46 1.24 6.37
N VAL A 49 -3.00 2.48 6.19
CA VAL A 49 -3.69 3.68 6.69
C VAL A 49 -4.88 4.08 5.81
N LEU A 50 -4.80 3.89 4.50
CA LEU A 50 -5.81 4.36 3.54
C LEU A 50 -6.90 3.33 3.21
N ALA A 51 -6.68 2.05 3.50
CA ALA A 51 -7.61 0.98 3.13
C ALA A 51 -8.92 1.03 3.94
N THR A 52 -10.05 0.77 3.27
CA THR A 52 -11.35 0.61 3.91
C THR A 52 -11.62 -0.83 4.37
N CYS A 53 -10.72 -1.76 4.05
CA CYS A 53 -10.80 -3.18 4.40
C CYS A 53 -9.52 -3.62 5.14
N PRO A 54 -9.55 -4.78 5.83
CA PRO A 54 -8.37 -5.34 6.48
C PRO A 54 -7.15 -5.43 5.57
N VAL A 55 -5.96 -5.18 6.15
CA VAL A 55 -4.67 -5.32 5.47
C VAL A 55 -3.81 -6.31 6.22
N LEU A 56 -3.39 -7.38 5.53
CA LEU A 56 -2.42 -8.35 6.02
C LEU A 56 -1.03 -7.99 5.51
N LEU A 57 -0.12 -7.69 6.44
CA LEU A 57 1.28 -7.44 6.14
C LEU A 57 2.09 -8.74 6.25
N LEU A 58 2.85 -9.06 5.22
CA LEU A 58 3.78 -10.19 5.16
C LEU A 58 5.22 -9.68 5.15
N ASN A 59 6.13 -10.42 5.74
CA ASN A 59 7.54 -10.09 5.92
C ASN A 59 8.46 -10.88 4.99
#